data_AF-A0A9D5JYH5-F1
#
_entry.id   AF-A0A9D5JYH5-F1
#
_cell.length_a   1.000
_cell.length_b   1.000
_cell.length_c   1.000
_cell.angle_alpha   90.00
_cell.angle_beta   90.00
_cell.angle_gamma   90.00
#
_symmetry.space_group_name_H-M   'P 1'
#
loop_
_entity.id
_entity.type
_entity.pdbx_description
1 polymer ?
#
loop_
_entity_poly.entity_id
_entity_poly.type
_entity_poly.pdbx_seq_one_letter_code
_entity_poly.pdbx_strand_id
1 'polypeptide(L)' 'MNRIYYAMFYAVSALALLQGFSTSSHAQLRGYFNREFVKTGIISIELGRL' A
#
# COMPACT_ATOMS: atom_id res chain seq x y z
N MET A 1 -10.95 16.70 3.08
CA MET A 1 -11.15 15.64 2.06
C MET A 1 -9.99 15.66 1.06
N ASN A 2 -8.92 14.92 1.33
CA ASN A 2 -7.80 14.82 0.38
C ASN A 2 -8.11 13.70 -0.63
N ARG A 3 -8.63 14.04 -1.81
CA ARG A 3 -9.02 13.06 -2.84
C ARG A 3 -7.85 12.20 -3.31
N ILE A 4 -6.65 12.78 -3.37
CA ILE A 4 -5.43 12.06 -3.76
C ILE A 4 -5.09 10.98 -2.74
N TYR A 5 -5.21 11.30 -1.44
CA TYR A 5 -4.98 10.32 -0.37
C TYR A 5 -5.88 9.09 -0.52
N TYR A 6 -7.18 9.31 -0.74
CA TYR A 6 -8.12 8.20 -0.91
C TYR A 6 -7.92 7.46 -2.24
N ALA A 7 -7.57 8.16 -3.32
CA ALA A 7 -7.23 7.51 -4.59
C ALA A 7 -6.06 6.54 -4.42
N MET A 8 -4.99 6.96 -3.74
CA MET A 8 -3.84 6.11 -3.44
C MET A 8 -4.22 4.94 -2.51
N PHE A 9 -5.04 5.21 -1.50
CA PHE A 9 -5.53 4.15 -0.60
C PHE A 9 -6.31 3.07 -1.36
N TYR A 10 -7.20 3.46 -2.28
CA TYR A 10 -7.95 2.50 -3.09
C TYR A 10 -7.07 1.76 -4.10
N ALA A 11 -6.08 2.44 -4.69
CA ALA A 11 -5.10 1.78 -5.57
C ALA A 11 -4.30 0.70 -4.83
N VAL A 12 -3.80 1.01 -3.63
CA VAL A 12 -3.07 0.05 -2.78
C VAL A 12 -4.01 -1.07 -2.29
N SER A 13 -5.27 -0.74 -1.98
CA SER A 13 -6.28 -1.75 -1.60
C SER A 13 -6.56 -2.72 -2.74
N ALA A 14 -6.73 -2.23 -3.97
CA ALA A 14 -6.95 -3.07 -5.14
C ALA A 14 -5.73 -3.97 -5.43
N LEU A 15 -4.52 -3.41 -5.32
CA LEU A 15 -3.28 -4.16 -5.49
C LEU A 15 -3.15 -5.29 -4.46
N ALA A 16 -3.48 -5.01 -3.19
CA ALA A 16 -3.50 -6.03 -2.13
C ALA A 16 -4.51 -7.14 -2.42
N LEU A 17 -5.71 -6.78 -2.89
CA LEU A 17 -6.75 -7.75 -3.27
C LEU A 17 -6.29 -8.68 -4.39
N LEU A 18 -5.57 -8.16 -5.39
CA LEU A 18 -4.98 -8.97 -6.47
C LEU A 18 -3.95 -9.98 -5.96
N GLN A 19 -3.34 -9.73 -4.80
CA GLN A 19 -2.41 -10.64 -4.12
C GLN A 19 -3.09 -11.51 -3.04
N GLY A 20 -4.42 -11.52 -3.01
CA GLY A 20 -5.20 -12.29 -2.04
C GLY A 20 -5.22 -11.73 -0.61
N PHE A 21 -4.72 -10.51 -0.40
CA PHE A 21 -4.74 -9.85 0.90
C PHE A 21 -5.88 -8.82 0.96
N SER A 22 -6.68 -8.84 2.03
CA SER A 22 -7.72 -7.85 2.28
C SER A 22 -7.71 -7.41 3.74
N THR A 23 -7.94 -6.13 3.99
CA THR A 23 -8.05 -5.57 5.34
C THR A 23 -8.83 -4.27 5.29
N SER A 24 -9.60 -3.99 6.33
CA SER A 24 -10.24 -2.69 6.55
C SER A 24 -9.37 -1.70 7.32
N SER A 25 -8.21 -2.17 7.84
CA SER A 25 -7.29 -1.34 8.61
C SER A 25 -6.26 -0.66 7.72
N HIS A 26 -6.24 0.68 7.74
CA HIS A 26 -5.23 1.48 7.04
C HIS A 26 -3.80 1.13 7.47
N ALA A 27 -3.59 0.88 8.77
CA ALA A 27 -2.29 0.54 9.31
C ALA A 27 -1.80 -0.82 8.79
N GLN A 28 -2.69 -1.83 8.76
CA GLN A 28 -2.35 -3.15 8.23
C GLN A 28 -2.09 -3.10 6.73
N LEU A 29 -2.90 -2.37 5.95
CA LEU A 29 -2.72 -2.22 4.51
C LEU A 29 -1.37 -1.59 4.19
N ARG A 30 -1.00 -0.52 4.90
CA ARG A 30 0.31 0.15 4.74
C ARG A 30 1.48 -0.74 5.14
N GLY A 31 1.33 -1.51 6.22
CA GLY A 31 2.34 -2.47 6.68
C GLY A 31 2.56 -3.59 5.68
N TYR A 32 1.46 -4.15 5.16
CA TYR A 32 1.48 -5.14 4.08
C TYR A 32 2.17 -4.59 2.84
N PHE A 33 1.77 -3.41 2.36
CA PHE A 33 2.37 -2.78 1.18
C PHE A 33 3.88 -2.57 1.35
N ASN A 34 4.33 -2.06 2.50
CA ASN A 34 5.76 -1.91 2.78
C ASN A 34 6.51 -3.24 2.77
N ARG A 35 5.93 -4.30 3.35
CA ARG A 35 6.57 -5.61 3.41
C ARG A 35 6.68 -6.26 2.03
N GLU A 36 5.61 -6.23 1.25
CA GLU A 36 5.53 -6.98 -0.01
C GLU A 36 6.08 -6.23 -1.23
N PHE A 37 6.09 -4.89 -1.22
CA PHE A 37 6.50 -4.10 -2.40
C PHE A 37 7.74 -3.24 -2.15
N VAL A 38 7.92 -2.68 -0.95
CA VAL A 38 9.07 -1.80 -0.66
C VAL A 38 10.29 -2.62 -0.23
N LYS A 39 10.12 -3.51 0.76
CA LYS A 39 11.24 -4.34 1.26
C LYS A 39 11.73 -5.39 0.26
N THR A 40 10.87 -5.80 -0.66
CA THR A 40 11.22 -6.71 -1.77
C THR A 40 11.92 -6.00 -2.93
N GLY A 41 12.01 -4.66 -2.89
CA GLY A 41 12.67 -3.86 -3.93
C GLY A 41 11.84 -3.61 -5.18
N ILE A 42 10.57 -4.04 -5.22
CA ILE A 42 9.66 -3.74 -6.34
C ILE A 42 9.43 -2.22 -6.44
N ILE A 43 9.37 -1.55 -5.29
CA ILE A 43 9.32 -0.11 -5.15
C ILE A 43 10.56 0.34 -4.37
N SER A 44 11.24 1.37 -4.88
CA SER A 44 12.42 1.94 -4.19
C SER A 44 12.08 2.37 -2.77
N ILE A 45 12.97 2.03 -1.83
CA ILE A 45 12.86 2.42 -0.42
C ILE A 45 12.82 3.94 -0.26
N GLU A 46 13.47 4.71 -1.16
CA GLU A 46 13.43 6.17 -1.12
C GLU A 46 12.00 6.72 -1.31
N LEU A 47 11.18 6.06 -2.12
CA LEU A 47 9.78 6.42 -2.32
C LEU A 47 8.90 6.03 -1.13
N GLY A 48 9.32 5.06 -0.31
CA GLY A 48 8.60 4.59 0.88
C GLY A 48 8.92 5.35 2.17
N ARG A 49 9.88 6.30 2.15
CA ARG A 49 10.35 7.05 3.33
C ARG A 49 9.59 8.35 3.62
N LEU A 50 8.58 8.70 2.82
CA LEU A 50 7.74 9.89 2.99
C LEU A 50 6.66 9.71 4.08
#